data_AF-A0A1H1VV27-F1
#
_entry.id   AF-A0A1H1VV27-F1
#
_cell.length_a   1.000
_cell.length_b   1.000
_cell.length_c   1.000
_cell.angle_alpha   90.00
_cell.angle_beta   90.00
_cell.angle_gamma   90.00
#
_symmetry.space_group_name_H-M   'P 1'
#
loop_
_entity.id
_entity.type
_entity.pdbx_description
1 polymer ?
#
loop_
_entity_poly.entity_id
_entity_poly.type
_entity_poly.pdbx_seq_one_letter_code
_entity_poly.pdbx_strand_id
1 'polypeptide(L)'
;MTALTYASYLRLAELLELQQLRAAAASPAVRGAEHLFIVAHQASELWVRQLLTDLEHAASALEGDDPDTTAEFLRRMVAVGGLLRAHLDVLGTMPGHRFADFRGELGTASGAQSRQFRQLDSALGLRRDHCRLMIALQSTCDRHRVTLTGLLSGGADGAPPALCEVARLMVDVARSIWQWKVGHLQLVAGMLGTDCTGTGGSSGTGYLGNRLDLPFPELFEALSAVQRPGSTLETSSQPA
;
A
#
# COMPACT_ATOMS: atom_id res chain seq x y z
N MET A 1 30.79 14.39 24.37
CA MET A 1 29.69 13.87 23.53
C MET A 1 29.40 12.46 24.01
N THR A 2 28.17 12.14 24.40
CA THR A 2 27.78 10.75 24.66
C THR A 2 27.91 9.97 23.35
N ALA A 3 28.61 8.84 23.38
CA ALA A 3 28.82 8.01 22.20
C ALA A 3 27.47 7.51 21.66
N LEU A 4 27.30 7.53 20.34
CA LEU A 4 26.09 7.01 19.70
C LEU A 4 26.03 5.50 19.92
N THR A 5 24.96 5.04 20.57
CA THR A 5 24.65 3.62 20.76
C THR A 5 23.46 3.21 19.91
N TYR A 6 23.29 1.90 19.68
CA TYR A 6 22.11 1.34 19.01
C TYR A 6 20.80 1.84 19.63
N ALA A 7 20.70 1.81 20.96
CA ALA A 7 19.50 2.23 21.70
C ALA A 7 19.20 3.72 21.52
N SER A 8 20.23 4.58 21.57
CA SER A 8 20.07 6.03 21.37
C SER A 8 19.79 6.40 19.92
N TYR A 9 20.36 5.67 18.95
CA TYR A 9 20.15 5.93 17.52
C TYR A 9 18.71 5.61 17.09
N LEU A 10 18.18 4.47 17.53
CA LEU A 10 16.82 4.03 17.21
C LEU A 10 15.76 4.56 18.19
N ARG A 11 16.17 5.32 19.21
CA ARG A 11 15.30 5.82 20.29
C ARG A 11 14.46 4.72 20.94
N LEU A 12 15.09 3.57 21.25
CA LEU A 12 14.38 2.38 21.72
C LEU A 12 13.62 2.58 23.02
N ALA A 13 14.15 3.39 23.94
CA ALA A 13 13.48 3.70 25.19
C ALA A 13 12.11 4.36 24.97
N GLU A 14 11.98 5.18 23.92
CA GLU A 14 10.68 5.77 23.58
C GLU A 14 9.84 4.79 22.80
N LEU A 15 10.41 4.14 21.77
CA LEU A 15 9.69 3.23 20.88
C LEU A 15 9.03 2.07 21.64
N LEU A 16 9.76 1.47 22.59
CA LEU A 16 9.32 0.31 23.36
C LEU A 16 8.41 0.66 24.55
N GLU A 17 8.14 1.95 24.79
CA GLU A 17 7.16 2.42 25.78
C GLU A 17 5.82 2.79 25.13
N LEU A 18 5.72 2.79 23.79
CA LEU A 18 4.49 3.17 23.09
C LEU A 18 3.37 2.12 23.14
N GLN A 19 3.63 0.91 23.64
CA GLN A 19 2.66 -0.20 23.63
C GLN A 19 1.71 -0.15 24.85
N GLN A 20 0.90 0.91 24.92
CA GLN A 20 0.01 1.19 26.05
C GLN A 20 -1.35 0.50 25.89
N LEU A 21 -1.60 -0.52 26.73
CA LEU A 21 -2.83 -1.31 26.74
C LEU A 21 -4.00 -0.55 27.37
N ARG A 22 -5.18 -0.59 26.73
CA ARG A 22 -6.44 -0.11 27.30
C ARG A 22 -7.07 -1.17 28.21
N ALA A 23 -6.98 -2.45 27.85
CA ALA A 23 -7.47 -3.57 28.64
C ALA A 23 -6.42 -4.10 29.64
N ALA A 24 -5.67 -3.22 30.30
CA ALA A 24 -4.56 -3.60 31.19
C ALA A 24 -4.97 -4.46 32.39
N ALA A 25 -6.22 -4.35 32.85
CA ALA A 25 -6.77 -5.17 33.94
C ALA A 25 -7.30 -6.56 33.47
N ALA A 26 -7.34 -6.82 32.16
CA ALA A 26 -7.87 -8.06 31.62
C ALA A 26 -6.92 -9.26 31.81
N SER A 27 -7.39 -10.46 31.46
CA SER A 27 -6.57 -11.69 31.56
C SER A 27 -5.30 -11.60 30.70
N PRO A 28 -4.23 -12.37 31.01
CA PRO A 28 -3.01 -12.40 30.19
C PRO A 28 -3.26 -12.67 28.71
N ALA A 29 -4.25 -13.50 28.38
CA ALA A 29 -4.61 -13.82 27.00
C ALA A 29 -5.19 -12.60 26.25
N VAL A 30 -6.04 -11.79 26.91
CA VAL A 30 -6.59 -10.57 26.31
C VAL A 30 -5.51 -9.50 26.17
N ARG A 31 -4.66 -9.32 27.19
CA ARG A 31 -3.53 -8.38 27.12
C ARG A 31 -2.56 -8.74 25.99
N GLY A 32 -2.26 -10.02 25.81
CA GLY A 32 -1.41 -10.48 24.71
C GLY A 32 -2.01 -10.20 23.33
N ALA A 33 -3.32 -10.39 23.17
CA ALA A 33 -4.04 -10.09 21.94
C ALA A 33 -4.06 -8.58 21.63
N GLU A 34 -4.35 -7.74 22.61
CA GLU A 34 -4.31 -6.28 22.46
C GLU A 34 -2.87 -5.80 22.19
N HIS A 35 -1.87 -6.35 22.86
CA HIS A 35 -0.47 -6.01 22.60
C HIS A 35 -0.07 -6.36 21.15
N LEU A 36 -0.43 -7.54 20.66
CA LEU A 36 -0.21 -7.93 19.26
C LEU A 36 -0.91 -6.96 18.31
N PHE A 37 -2.16 -6.58 18.60
CA PHE A 37 -2.91 -5.61 17.81
C PHE A 37 -2.16 -4.26 17.73
N ILE A 38 -1.66 -3.74 18.86
CA ILE A 38 -0.91 -2.47 18.90
C ILE A 38 0.40 -2.57 18.10
N VAL A 39 1.22 -3.59 18.36
CA VAL A 39 2.50 -3.80 17.66
C VAL A 39 2.26 -3.91 16.16
N ALA A 40 1.21 -4.64 15.75
CA ALA A 40 0.91 -4.82 14.34
C ALA A 40 0.58 -3.50 13.62
N HIS A 41 -0.21 -2.65 14.25
CA HIS A 41 -0.56 -1.34 13.69
C HIS A 41 0.63 -0.38 13.72
N GLN A 42 1.42 -0.35 14.81
CA GLN A 42 2.60 0.50 14.90
C GLN A 42 3.67 0.14 13.86
N ALA A 43 3.98 -1.14 13.70
CA ALA A 43 4.91 -1.59 12.68
C ALA A 43 4.38 -1.30 11.26
N SER A 44 3.07 -1.45 11.03
CA SER A 44 2.46 -1.07 9.74
C SER A 44 2.61 0.44 9.46
N GLU A 45 2.37 1.30 10.44
CA GLU A 45 2.54 2.76 10.29
C GLU A 45 4.00 3.17 10.02
N LEU A 46 4.99 2.47 10.61
CA LEU A 46 6.41 2.67 10.31
C LEU A 46 6.75 2.26 8.87
N TRP A 47 6.23 1.12 8.40
CA TRP A 47 6.44 0.68 7.02
C TRP A 47 5.74 1.58 6.00
N VAL A 48 4.53 2.08 6.30
CA VAL A 48 3.86 3.07 5.45
C VAL A 48 4.65 4.38 5.39
N ARG A 49 5.27 4.81 6.50
CA ARG A 49 6.18 5.97 6.50
C ARG A 49 7.37 5.75 5.55
N GLN A 50 7.93 4.53 5.53
CA GLN A 50 8.99 4.17 4.59
C GLN A 50 8.49 4.17 3.13
N LEU A 51 7.32 3.60 2.85
CA LEU A 51 6.72 3.61 1.50
C LEU A 51 6.50 5.03 0.97
N LEU A 52 6.02 5.94 1.81
CA LEU A 52 5.84 7.35 1.45
C LEU A 52 7.18 8.03 1.13
N THR A 53 8.22 7.70 1.89
CA THR A 53 9.58 8.22 1.67
C THR A 53 10.17 7.67 0.37
N ASP A 54 10.02 6.38 0.11
CA ASP A 54 10.52 5.74 -1.11
C ASP A 54 9.78 6.24 -2.36
N LEU A 55 8.48 6.47 -2.28
CA LEU A 55 7.70 7.01 -3.39
C LEU A 55 8.15 8.44 -3.78
N GLU A 56 8.41 9.28 -2.77
CA GLU A 56 8.91 10.65 -2.97
C GLU A 56 10.31 10.65 -3.62
N HIS A 57 11.21 9.77 -3.17
CA HIS A 57 12.53 9.64 -3.75
C HIS A 57 12.50 9.00 -5.14
N ALA A 58 11.65 8.00 -5.37
CA ALA A 58 11.47 7.39 -6.69
C ALA A 58 10.98 8.42 -7.71
N ALA A 59 10.02 9.26 -7.33
CA ALA A 59 9.55 10.34 -8.20
C ALA A 59 10.67 11.35 -8.51
N SER A 60 11.44 11.76 -7.48
CA SER A 60 12.55 12.69 -7.65
C SER A 60 13.68 12.13 -8.52
N ALA A 61 14.01 10.85 -8.38
CA ALA A 61 15.01 10.18 -9.20
C ALA A 61 14.55 10.09 -10.67
N LEU A 62 13.29 9.74 -10.91
CA LEU A 62 12.74 9.63 -12.26
C LEU A 62 12.62 10.99 -12.96
N GLU A 63 12.28 12.05 -12.21
CA GLU A 63 12.34 13.43 -12.68
C GLU A 63 13.75 13.84 -13.11
N GLY A 64 14.77 13.33 -12.42
CA GLY A 64 16.19 13.49 -12.75
C GLY A 64 16.70 12.57 -13.86
N ASP A 65 15.83 11.80 -14.54
CA ASP A 65 16.19 10.81 -15.56
C ASP A 65 17.12 9.69 -15.04
N ASP A 66 16.98 9.32 -13.76
CA ASP A 66 17.74 8.24 -13.11
C ASP A 66 16.84 7.01 -12.87
N PRO A 67 16.65 6.14 -13.88
CA PRO A 67 15.80 4.96 -13.77
C PRO A 67 16.37 3.88 -12.83
N ASP A 68 17.69 3.83 -12.65
CA ASP A 68 18.33 2.81 -11.82
C ASP A 68 18.07 3.08 -10.34
N THR A 69 18.25 4.33 -9.91
CA THR A 69 17.90 4.77 -8.55
C THR A 69 16.39 4.66 -8.33
N THR A 70 15.57 5.02 -9.32
CA THR A 70 14.11 4.83 -9.27
C THR A 70 13.75 3.37 -9.01
N ALA A 71 14.35 2.44 -9.76
CA ALA A 71 14.12 1.01 -9.62
C ALA A 71 14.54 0.48 -8.24
N GLU A 72 15.61 1.02 -7.63
CA GLU A 72 15.99 0.67 -6.25
C GLU A 72 14.86 0.96 -5.25
N PHE A 73 14.29 2.17 -5.30
CA PHE A 73 13.19 2.57 -4.43
C PHE A 73 11.95 1.70 -4.67
N LEU A 74 11.58 1.45 -5.93
CA LEU A 74 10.39 0.65 -6.26
C LEU A 74 10.56 -0.82 -5.83
N ARG A 75 11.73 -1.42 -6.03
CA ARG A 75 12.01 -2.80 -5.53
C ARG A 75 11.83 -2.89 -4.01
N ARG A 76 12.29 -1.88 -3.27
CA ARG A 76 12.07 -1.82 -1.83
C ARG A 76 10.60 -1.68 -1.49
N MET A 77 9.84 -0.84 -2.20
CA MET A 77 8.39 -0.73 -2.00
C MET A 77 7.66 -2.06 -2.23
N VAL A 78 8.02 -2.83 -3.27
CA VAL A 78 7.46 -4.17 -3.51
C VAL A 78 7.74 -5.10 -2.33
N ALA A 79 8.99 -5.11 -1.83
CA ALA A 79 9.40 -5.93 -0.69
C ALA A 79 8.65 -5.53 0.61
N VAL A 80 8.52 -4.24 0.88
CA VAL A 80 7.76 -3.73 2.03
C VAL A 80 6.28 -4.10 1.94
N GLY A 81 5.67 -4.03 0.75
CA GLY A 81 4.31 -4.54 0.54
C GLY A 81 4.19 -6.03 0.84
N GLY A 82 5.20 -6.83 0.48
CA GLY A 82 5.32 -8.23 0.89
C GLY A 82 5.35 -8.42 2.41
N LEU A 83 6.12 -7.60 3.14
CA LEU A 83 6.15 -7.62 4.60
C LEU A 83 4.79 -7.26 5.21
N LEU A 84 4.11 -6.23 4.68
CA LEU A 84 2.78 -5.84 5.13
C LEU A 84 1.75 -6.96 4.93
N ARG A 85 1.86 -7.75 3.84
CA ARG A 85 1.00 -8.93 3.64
C ARG A 85 1.29 -10.03 4.66
N ALA A 86 2.56 -10.40 4.83
CA ALA A 86 2.96 -11.42 5.82
C ALA A 86 2.55 -11.03 7.25
N HIS A 87 2.50 -9.72 7.53
CA HIS A 87 2.02 -9.20 8.79
C HIS A 87 0.55 -9.57 9.08
N LEU A 88 -0.29 -9.68 8.06
CA LEU A 88 -1.69 -10.08 8.21
C LEU A 88 -1.80 -11.54 8.68
N ASP A 89 -0.87 -12.41 8.27
CA ASP A 89 -0.84 -13.81 8.73
C ASP A 89 -0.52 -13.86 10.24
N VAL A 90 0.41 -13.03 10.71
CA VAL A 90 0.75 -12.90 12.13
C VAL A 90 -0.44 -12.34 12.91
N LEU A 91 -1.10 -11.29 12.42
CA LEU A 91 -2.29 -10.75 13.08
C LEU A 91 -3.45 -11.77 13.08
N GLY A 92 -3.54 -12.60 12.03
CA GLY A 92 -4.51 -13.70 11.90
C GLY A 92 -4.36 -14.82 12.93
N THR A 93 -3.24 -14.89 13.66
CA THR A 93 -3.12 -15.82 14.79
C THR A 93 -4.00 -15.41 15.98
N MET A 94 -4.50 -14.17 16.01
CA MET A 94 -5.45 -13.70 17.01
C MET A 94 -6.87 -14.20 16.69
N PRO A 95 -7.49 -15.04 17.54
CA PRO A 95 -8.87 -15.48 17.32
C PRO A 95 -9.85 -14.30 17.41
N GLY A 96 -10.92 -14.32 16.59
CA GLY A 96 -11.93 -13.25 16.59
C GLY A 96 -12.59 -12.98 17.96
N HIS A 97 -12.81 -14.02 18.78
CA HIS A 97 -13.34 -13.84 20.14
C HIS A 97 -12.36 -13.08 21.05
N ARG A 98 -11.05 -13.23 20.85
CA ARG A 98 -10.04 -12.45 21.61
C ARG A 98 -10.04 -11.00 21.21
N PHE A 99 -10.23 -10.71 19.92
CA PHE A 99 -10.45 -9.33 19.49
C PHE A 99 -11.70 -8.74 20.14
N ALA A 100 -12.81 -9.49 20.17
CA ALA A 100 -14.05 -9.06 20.80
C ALA A 100 -13.88 -8.71 22.30
N ASP A 101 -13.05 -9.46 23.03
CA ASP A 101 -12.79 -9.25 24.47
C ASP A 101 -12.24 -7.85 24.81
N PHE A 102 -11.50 -7.19 23.90
CA PHE A 102 -10.96 -5.83 24.13
C PHE A 102 -11.49 -4.78 23.14
N ARG A 103 -12.22 -5.17 22.10
CA ARG A 103 -12.73 -4.27 21.05
C ARG A 103 -13.50 -3.07 21.61
N GLY A 104 -14.26 -3.26 22.69
CA GLY A 104 -15.02 -2.19 23.33
C GLY A 104 -14.16 -1.03 23.85
N GLU A 105 -12.92 -1.34 24.25
CA GLU A 105 -11.96 -0.36 24.79
C GLU A 105 -11.39 0.59 23.72
N LEU A 106 -11.53 0.22 22.44
CA LEU A 106 -11.08 1.03 21.30
C LEU A 106 -11.99 2.25 21.06
N GLY A 107 -13.21 2.26 21.61
CA GLY A 107 -14.18 3.31 21.38
C GLY A 107 -14.42 3.55 19.88
N THR A 108 -14.16 4.76 19.41
CA THR A 108 -14.31 5.16 17.99
C THR A 108 -13.04 5.00 17.16
N ALA A 109 -11.95 4.49 17.74
CA ALA A 109 -10.68 4.34 17.04
C ALA A 109 -10.80 3.32 15.91
N SER A 110 -10.29 3.66 14.73
CA SER A 110 -10.35 2.81 13.53
C SER A 110 -9.20 3.08 12.56
N GLY A 111 -8.75 2.05 11.85
CA GLY A 111 -7.78 2.19 10.75
C GLY A 111 -8.22 3.17 9.65
N ALA A 112 -9.54 3.43 9.51
CA ALA A 112 -10.07 4.47 8.64
C ALA A 112 -9.54 5.89 8.97
N GLN A 113 -9.07 6.10 10.19
CA GLN A 113 -8.52 7.38 10.66
C GLN A 113 -7.05 7.58 10.30
N SER A 114 -6.33 6.53 9.84
CA SER A 114 -4.90 6.64 9.51
C SER A 114 -4.65 7.70 8.43
N ARG A 115 -3.89 8.73 8.81
CA ARG A 115 -3.48 9.80 7.89
C ARG A 115 -2.47 9.28 6.86
N GLN A 116 -1.54 8.42 7.27
CA GLN A 116 -0.49 7.92 6.37
C GLN A 116 -1.06 7.01 5.29
N PHE A 117 -2.01 6.13 5.61
CA PHE A 117 -2.70 5.33 4.57
C PHE A 117 -3.47 6.19 3.58
N ARG A 118 -4.17 7.25 4.04
CA ARG A 118 -4.83 8.19 3.12
C ARG A 118 -3.83 8.93 2.23
N GLN A 119 -2.67 9.30 2.78
CA GLN A 119 -1.59 9.93 2.02
C GLN A 119 -1.01 8.96 0.99
N LEU A 120 -0.82 7.69 1.36
CA LEU A 120 -0.34 6.65 0.46
C LEU A 120 -1.32 6.43 -0.70
N ASP A 121 -2.63 6.30 -0.42
CA ASP A 121 -3.66 6.17 -1.46
C ASP A 121 -3.62 7.35 -2.44
N SER A 122 -3.51 8.58 -1.94
CA SER A 122 -3.40 9.77 -2.79
C SER A 122 -2.13 9.75 -3.64
N ALA A 123 -0.99 9.43 -3.06
CA ALA A 123 0.29 9.43 -3.76
C ALA A 123 0.41 8.30 -4.80
N LEU A 124 -0.39 7.24 -4.65
CA LEU A 124 -0.55 6.13 -5.61
C LEU A 124 -1.60 6.39 -6.71
N GLY A 125 -2.21 7.58 -6.74
CA GLY A 125 -3.19 7.97 -7.77
C GLY A 125 -4.62 7.50 -7.51
N LEU A 126 -4.94 6.98 -6.33
CA LEU A 126 -6.29 6.47 -6.01
C LEU A 126 -7.29 7.56 -5.65
N ARG A 127 -6.87 8.83 -5.60
CA ARG A 127 -7.71 9.97 -5.23
C ARG A 127 -7.54 11.14 -6.20
N ARG A 128 -7.93 11.00 -7.48
CA ARG A 128 -8.15 12.05 -8.51
C ARG A 128 -7.12 13.21 -8.65
N ASP A 129 -6.03 13.16 -7.92
CA ASP A 129 -5.02 14.19 -7.78
C ASP A 129 -3.71 13.57 -8.23
N HIS A 130 -3.15 14.14 -9.30
CA HIS A 130 -1.78 14.03 -9.81
C HIS A 130 -0.83 13.12 -9.00
N CYS A 131 -0.74 11.85 -9.38
CA CYS A 131 0.32 10.96 -8.89
C CYS A 131 1.67 11.44 -9.45
N ARG A 132 2.52 12.03 -8.59
CA ARG A 132 3.81 12.60 -8.99
C ARG A 132 4.70 11.59 -9.73
N LEU A 133 4.78 10.35 -9.23
CA LEU A 133 5.57 9.29 -9.88
C LEU A 133 5.04 8.95 -11.29
N MET A 134 3.71 8.91 -11.48
CA MET A 134 3.11 8.68 -12.79
C MET A 134 3.38 9.84 -13.76
N ILE A 135 3.33 11.08 -13.26
CA ILE A 135 3.69 12.28 -14.05
C ILE A 135 5.15 12.26 -14.44
N ALA A 136 6.04 11.89 -13.51
CA ALA A 136 7.46 11.72 -13.78
C ALA A 136 7.70 10.65 -14.85
N LEU A 137 7.00 9.51 -14.78
CA LEU A 137 7.08 8.47 -15.81
C LEU A 137 6.61 8.98 -17.16
N GLN A 138 5.44 9.63 -17.24
CA GLN A 138 4.92 10.15 -18.51
C GLN A 138 5.84 11.21 -19.13
N SER A 139 6.37 12.12 -18.30
CA SER A 139 7.35 13.12 -18.75
C SER A 139 8.63 12.46 -19.26
N THR A 140 9.04 11.35 -18.65
CA THR A 140 10.22 10.57 -19.07
C THR A 140 9.96 9.85 -20.38
N CYS A 141 8.77 9.26 -20.56
CA CYS A 141 8.33 8.71 -21.84
C CYS A 141 8.44 9.74 -22.97
N ASP A 142 7.95 10.95 -22.74
CA ASP A 142 7.99 12.04 -23.73
C ASP A 142 9.43 12.44 -24.09
N ARG A 143 10.34 12.53 -23.09
CA ARG A 143 11.76 12.82 -23.32
C ARG A 143 12.46 11.76 -24.17
N HIS A 144 12.19 10.48 -23.86
CA HIS A 144 12.79 9.33 -24.56
C HIS A 144 12.05 8.96 -25.85
N ARG A 145 10.93 9.63 -26.15
CA ARG A 145 10.04 9.37 -27.30
C ARG A 145 9.51 7.94 -27.33
N VAL A 146 9.12 7.43 -26.16
CA VAL A 146 8.55 6.10 -25.97
C VAL A 146 7.17 6.19 -25.35
N THR A 147 6.45 5.09 -25.34
CA THR A 147 5.09 4.98 -24.85
C THR A 147 5.02 4.04 -23.64
N LEU A 148 4.02 4.22 -22.77
CA LEU A 148 3.78 3.27 -21.67
C LEU A 148 3.60 1.84 -22.18
N THR A 149 2.87 1.67 -23.29
CA THR A 149 2.68 0.38 -23.98
C THR A 149 4.02 -0.18 -24.45
N GLY A 150 4.92 0.64 -25.02
CA GLY A 150 6.25 0.24 -25.45
C GLY A 150 7.15 -0.22 -24.30
N LEU A 151 7.15 0.52 -23.19
CA LEU A 151 7.83 0.14 -21.95
C LEU A 151 7.34 -1.22 -21.42
N LEU A 152 6.02 -1.40 -21.38
CA LEU A 152 5.39 -2.62 -20.87
C LEU A 152 5.46 -3.81 -21.84
N SER A 153 5.73 -3.57 -23.13
CA SER A 153 5.97 -4.60 -24.15
C SER A 153 7.43 -5.07 -24.21
N GLY A 154 8.29 -4.62 -23.29
CA GLY A 154 9.72 -4.97 -23.29
C GLY A 154 10.57 -4.12 -24.24
N GLY A 155 10.13 -2.89 -24.54
CA GLY A 155 10.89 -1.93 -25.35
C GLY A 155 10.61 -2.01 -26.85
N ALA A 156 9.38 -2.33 -27.24
CA ALA A 156 8.98 -2.48 -28.65
C ALA A 156 9.19 -1.20 -29.50
N ASP A 157 9.23 -0.03 -28.87
CA ASP A 157 9.50 1.28 -29.48
C ASP A 157 10.94 1.77 -29.24
N GLY A 158 11.87 0.88 -28.88
CA GLY A 158 13.26 1.22 -28.61
C GLY A 158 13.52 1.71 -27.19
N ALA A 159 12.58 1.46 -26.26
CA ALA A 159 12.72 1.98 -24.92
C ALA A 159 13.91 1.41 -24.13
N PRO A 160 14.60 2.26 -23.35
CA PRO A 160 15.71 1.83 -22.49
C PRO A 160 15.29 0.70 -21.54
N PRO A 161 16.09 -0.38 -21.40
CA PRO A 161 15.77 -1.50 -20.51
C PRO A 161 15.47 -1.09 -19.06
N ALA A 162 16.19 -0.09 -18.55
CA ALA A 162 16.00 0.45 -17.20
C ALA A 162 14.62 1.12 -17.03
N LEU A 163 14.12 1.85 -18.04
CA LEU A 163 12.76 2.42 -18.00
C LEU A 163 11.68 1.35 -18.12
N CYS A 164 11.91 0.30 -18.92
CA CYS A 164 11.03 -0.87 -18.95
C CYS A 164 10.96 -1.57 -17.59
N GLU A 165 12.07 -1.62 -16.84
CA GLU A 165 12.09 -2.11 -15.46
C GLU A 165 11.28 -1.21 -14.52
N VAL A 166 11.47 0.11 -14.57
CA VAL A 166 10.68 1.07 -13.76
C VAL A 166 9.18 0.87 -13.96
N ALA A 167 8.70 0.81 -15.21
CA ALA A 167 7.29 0.62 -15.50
C ALA A 167 6.74 -0.71 -14.95
N ARG A 168 7.50 -1.81 -15.07
CA ARG A 168 7.14 -3.12 -14.49
C ARG A 168 7.10 -3.08 -12.96
N LEU A 169 8.08 -2.44 -12.33
CA LEU A 169 8.12 -2.30 -10.88
C LEU A 169 6.97 -1.44 -10.34
N MET A 170 6.56 -0.39 -11.06
CA MET A 170 5.36 0.38 -10.68
C MET A 170 4.09 -0.49 -10.70
N VAL A 171 3.94 -1.36 -11.70
CA VAL A 171 2.86 -2.35 -11.74
C VAL A 171 2.95 -3.32 -10.56
N ASP A 172 4.16 -3.78 -10.22
CA ASP A 172 4.35 -4.70 -9.09
C ASP A 172 4.08 -4.04 -7.74
N VAL A 173 4.42 -2.75 -7.58
CA VAL A 173 4.00 -1.94 -6.42
C VAL A 173 2.48 -1.88 -6.32
N ALA A 174 1.79 -1.57 -7.43
CA ALA A 174 0.34 -1.51 -7.47
C ALA A 174 -0.30 -2.84 -7.02
N ARG A 175 0.17 -3.96 -7.59
CA ARG A 175 -0.29 -5.30 -7.23
C ARG A 175 0.00 -5.64 -5.77
N SER A 176 1.19 -5.32 -5.27
CA SER A 176 1.60 -5.64 -3.89
C SER A 176 0.73 -4.92 -2.87
N ILE A 177 0.47 -3.62 -3.08
CA ILE A 177 -0.44 -2.83 -2.22
C ILE A 177 -1.88 -3.33 -2.33
N TRP A 178 -2.36 -3.63 -3.54
CA TRP A 178 -3.71 -4.15 -3.74
C TRP A 178 -3.93 -5.51 -3.05
N GLN A 179 -2.97 -6.43 -3.17
CA GLN A 179 -3.00 -7.72 -2.48
C GLN A 179 -3.05 -7.54 -0.96
N TRP A 180 -2.32 -6.57 -0.41
CA TRP A 180 -2.43 -6.23 1.01
C TRP A 180 -3.85 -5.75 1.38
N LYS A 181 -4.46 -4.86 0.59
CA LYS A 181 -5.82 -4.38 0.83
C LYS A 181 -6.85 -5.51 0.82
N VAL A 182 -6.74 -6.42 -0.14
CA VAL A 182 -7.59 -7.62 -0.25
C VAL A 182 -7.39 -8.54 0.97
N GLY A 183 -6.14 -8.83 1.33
CA GLY A 183 -5.82 -9.65 2.49
C GLY A 183 -6.36 -9.03 3.80
N HIS A 184 -6.24 -7.71 3.94
CA HIS A 184 -6.78 -7.01 5.11
C HIS A 184 -8.31 -7.11 5.18
N LEU A 185 -9.01 -6.96 4.05
CA LEU A 185 -10.46 -7.20 3.99
C LEU A 185 -10.81 -8.64 4.41
N GLN A 186 -10.09 -9.64 3.90
CA GLN A 186 -10.32 -11.05 4.23
C GLN A 186 -10.10 -11.31 5.73
N LEU A 187 -9.03 -10.78 6.30
CA LEU A 187 -8.74 -10.88 7.73
C LEU A 187 -9.87 -10.28 8.58
N VAL A 188 -10.30 -9.06 8.26
CA VAL A 188 -11.38 -8.38 8.98
C VAL A 188 -12.70 -9.15 8.85
N ALA A 189 -13.02 -9.66 7.66
CA ALA A 189 -14.21 -10.48 7.45
C ALA A 189 -14.17 -11.78 8.26
N GLY A 190 -12.98 -12.41 8.39
CA GLY A 190 -12.79 -13.59 9.24
C GLY A 190 -12.90 -13.30 10.73
N MET A 191 -12.42 -12.14 11.19
CA MET A 191 -12.46 -11.74 12.60
C MET A 191 -13.84 -11.25 13.06
N LEU A 192 -14.55 -10.50 12.21
CA LEU A 192 -15.77 -9.77 12.56
C LEU A 192 -17.03 -10.26 11.84
N GLY A 193 -16.91 -11.15 10.86
CA GLY A 193 -18.00 -11.46 9.94
C GLY A 193 -18.28 -10.30 8.97
N THR A 194 -19.29 -10.48 8.11
CA THR A 194 -19.64 -9.51 7.07
C THR A 194 -20.59 -8.41 7.53
N ASP A 195 -21.34 -8.66 8.60
CA ASP A 195 -22.49 -7.82 9.00
C ASP A 195 -22.20 -6.93 10.22
N CYS A 196 -20.94 -6.85 10.63
CA CYS A 196 -20.51 -6.01 11.74
C CYS A 196 -20.11 -4.60 11.27
N THR A 197 -20.76 -3.58 11.86
CA THR A 197 -20.31 -2.19 11.77
C THR A 197 -18.89 -2.06 12.35
N GLY A 198 -18.01 -1.30 11.67
CA GLY A 198 -16.66 -1.01 12.16
C GLY A 198 -16.70 -0.13 13.42
N THR A 199 -15.66 -0.19 14.25
CA THR A 199 -15.55 0.65 15.47
C THR A 199 -15.58 2.15 15.18
N GLY A 200 -15.14 2.56 13.98
CA GLY A 200 -15.24 3.93 13.49
C GLY A 200 -16.58 4.32 12.85
N GLY A 201 -17.64 3.50 13.00
CA GLY A 201 -18.97 3.77 12.43
C GLY A 201 -19.12 3.48 10.93
N SER A 202 -18.12 2.86 10.30
CA SER A 202 -18.20 2.44 8.90
C SER A 202 -19.01 1.15 8.73
N SER A 203 -19.45 0.83 7.50
CA SER A 203 -20.05 -0.47 7.16
C SER A 203 -19.09 -1.67 7.26
N GLY A 204 -17.94 -1.51 7.94
CA GLY A 204 -16.96 -2.57 8.17
C GLY A 204 -16.33 -3.06 6.87
N THR A 205 -16.66 -4.30 6.50
CA THR A 205 -16.21 -4.96 5.27
C THR A 205 -16.66 -4.21 4.01
N GLY A 206 -17.85 -3.61 3.99
CA GLY A 206 -18.33 -2.81 2.85
C GLY A 206 -17.49 -1.56 2.61
N TYR A 207 -17.06 -0.88 3.66
CA TYR A 207 -16.16 0.28 3.58
C TYR A 207 -14.77 -0.10 3.03
N LEU A 208 -14.29 -1.28 3.39
CA LEU A 208 -13.00 -1.82 2.90
C LEU A 208 -13.10 -2.28 1.44
N GLY A 209 -14.21 -2.93 1.06
CA GLY A 209 -14.48 -3.33 -0.32
C GLY A 209 -14.47 -2.15 -1.30
N ASN A 210 -15.00 -1.00 -0.88
CA ASN A 210 -15.00 0.24 -1.68
C ASN A 210 -13.62 0.92 -1.77
N ARG A 211 -12.54 0.32 -1.26
CA ARG A 211 -11.16 0.85 -1.33
C ARG A 211 -10.18 -0.08 -2.03
N LEU A 212 -10.70 -1.08 -2.73
CA LEU A 212 -9.91 -2.04 -3.50
C LEU A 212 -9.52 -1.54 -4.89
N ASP A 213 -9.61 -0.23 -5.13
CA ASP A 213 -9.10 0.37 -6.36
C ASP A 213 -7.61 0.09 -6.53
N LEU A 214 -7.22 -0.20 -7.78
CA LEU A 214 -5.87 -0.57 -8.16
C LEU A 214 -5.04 0.71 -8.42
N PRO A 215 -3.84 0.85 -7.80
CA PRO A 215 -2.96 1.99 -8.07
C PRO A 215 -2.56 2.09 -9.55
N PHE A 216 -2.26 3.30 -10.01
CA PHE A 216 -1.78 3.60 -11.38
C PHE A 216 -2.68 3.01 -12.48
N PRO A 217 -3.96 3.39 -12.58
CA PRO A 217 -4.88 2.84 -13.58
C PRO A 217 -4.35 2.93 -15.02
N GLU A 218 -3.60 3.99 -15.34
CA GLU A 218 -2.98 4.22 -16.66
C GLU A 218 -2.03 3.09 -17.08
N LEU A 219 -1.31 2.49 -16.12
CA LEU A 219 -0.42 1.36 -16.40
C LEU A 219 -1.20 0.08 -16.74
N PHE A 220 -2.37 -0.11 -16.14
CA PHE A 220 -3.22 -1.28 -16.42
C PHE A 220 -4.00 -1.13 -17.72
N GLU A 221 -4.36 0.10 -18.09
CA GLU A 221 -4.87 0.43 -19.42
C GLU A 221 -3.81 0.13 -20.49
N ALA A 222 -2.57 0.58 -20.29
CA ALA A 222 -1.47 0.28 -21.19
C ALA A 222 -1.17 -1.23 -21.28
N LEU A 223 -1.12 -1.95 -20.15
CA LEU A 223 -0.99 -3.42 -20.14
C LEU A 223 -2.09 -4.11 -20.95
N SER A 224 -3.33 -3.63 -20.84
CA SER A 224 -4.47 -4.18 -21.58
C SER A 224 -4.29 -3.98 -23.09
N ALA A 225 -3.75 -2.83 -23.51
CA ALA A 225 -3.44 -2.55 -24.91
C ALA A 225 -2.33 -3.45 -25.45
N VAL A 226 -1.30 -3.77 -24.66
CA VAL A 226 -0.23 -4.73 -25.04
C VAL A 226 -0.82 -6.12 -25.31
N GLN A 227 -1.76 -6.57 -24.47
CA GLN A 227 -2.36 -7.91 -24.58
C GLN A 227 -3.40 -8.04 -25.69
N ARG A 228 -3.96 -6.92 -26.15
CA ARG A 228 -4.99 -6.87 -27.21
C ARG A 228 -4.59 -5.87 -28.31
N PRO A 229 -3.56 -6.17 -29.12
CA PRO A 229 -3.20 -5.31 -30.23
C PRO A 229 -4.37 -5.27 -31.25
N GLY A 230 -5.07 -4.12 -31.34
CA GLY A 230 -6.08 -3.87 -32.37
C GLY A 230 -7.55 -3.82 -31.96
N SER A 231 -7.93 -3.88 -30.68
CA SER A 231 -9.33 -3.63 -30.29
C SER A 231 -9.61 -2.12 -30.16
N THR A 232 -9.76 -1.44 -31.30
CA THR A 232 -10.63 -0.26 -31.33
C THR A 232 -12.02 -0.72 -30.89
N LEU A 233 -12.55 -0.16 -29.81
CA LEU A 233 -13.96 -0.28 -29.48
C LEU A 233 -14.75 0.20 -30.69
N GLU A 234 -15.24 -0.72 -31.52
CA GLU A 234 -16.35 -0.45 -32.41
C GLU A 234 -17.50 -0.03 -31.50
N THR A 235 -17.76 1.28 -31.46
CA THR A 235 -19.03 1.80 -31.00
C THR A 235 -20.10 1.17 -31.90
N SER A 236 -20.69 0.09 -31.41
CA SER A 236 -21.88 -0.50 -32.00
C SER A 236 -23.00 0.53 -31.88
N SER A 237 -23.11 1.34 -32.92
CA SER A 237 -24.33 2.07 -33.25
C SER A 237 -25.37 1.02 -33.61
N GLN A 238 -26.16 0.56 -32.64
CA GLN A 238 -27.42 -0.10 -32.96
C GLN A 238 -28.39 0.94 -33.54
N PRO A 239 -28.93 0.75 -34.76
CA PRO A 239 -30.05 1.55 -35.23
C PRO A 239 -31.35 1.11 -34.53
N ALA A 240 -32.28 2.06 -34.49
CA ALA A 240 -33.55 2.10 -33.76
C ALA A 240 -34.43 0.85 -33.82
#